data_AF-A0AA51R6W6-F1
#
_entry.id   AF-A0AA51R6W6-F1
#
_cell.length_a   1.000
_cell.length_b   1.000
_cell.length_c   1.000
_cell.angle_alpha   90.00
_cell.angle_beta   90.00
_cell.angle_gamma   90.00
#
_symmetry.space_group_name_H-M   'P 1'
#
loop_
_entity.id
_entity.type
_entity.pdbx_description
1 polymer ?
#
loop_
_entity_poly.entity_id
_entity_poly.type
_entity_poly.pdbx_seq_one_letter_code
_entity_poly.pdbx_strand_id
1 'polypeptide(L)'
;MDNFKKGMYWTLRNVTDDIETFGGKNIKFEHSIGNARNTNSSLDVFCNNCKIPNLKVEYKTGPGSVTSDIIKSQFIERDLFNANNLDEIQWRIEDSNFDAEQLKTWLIENKSSIMDIIEGDNAVKAANFERIFKMSDADDIITDNQIDEFVNLNYSLIFK
;
A
#
# COMPACT_ATOMS: atom_id res chain seq x y z
N MET A 1 15.68 2.42 -20.81
CA MET A 1 16.05 1.67 -19.59
C MET A 1 14.79 0.96 -19.12
N ASP A 2 14.86 -0.36 -18.95
CA ASP A 2 13.74 -1.19 -18.50
C ASP A 2 13.22 -0.74 -17.12
N ASN A 3 11.92 -0.82 -16.87
CA ASN A 3 11.26 -0.34 -15.65
C ASN A 3 11.88 -0.97 -14.40
N PHE A 4 12.27 -2.25 -14.47
CA PHE A 4 12.95 -2.95 -13.38
C PHE A 4 14.28 -2.30 -12.97
N LYS A 5 15.14 -1.97 -13.96
CA LYS A 5 16.43 -1.32 -13.69
C LYS A 5 16.25 0.09 -13.15
N LYS A 6 15.22 0.81 -13.61
CA LYS A 6 14.84 2.11 -13.05
C LYS A 6 14.37 1.98 -11.61
N GLY A 7 13.49 1.02 -11.32
CA GLY A 7 12.98 0.75 -9.98
C GLY A 7 14.13 0.54 -8.99
N MET A 8 15.05 -0.39 -9.27
CA MET A 8 16.20 -0.63 -8.39
C MET A 8 17.12 0.58 -8.21
N TYR A 9 17.35 1.36 -9.28
CA TYR A 9 18.11 2.59 -9.18
C TYR A 9 17.44 3.59 -8.22
N TRP A 10 16.13 3.78 -8.35
CA TRP A 10 15.35 4.66 -7.48
C TRP A 10 15.31 4.17 -6.03
N THR A 11 15.13 2.87 -5.81
CA THR A 11 15.16 2.26 -4.48
C THR A 11 16.48 2.55 -3.78
N LEU A 12 17.61 2.24 -4.43
CA LEU A 12 18.94 2.48 -3.86
C LEU A 12 19.20 3.96 -3.62
N ARG A 13 18.96 4.80 -4.64
CA ARG A 13 19.13 6.25 -4.54
C ARG A 13 18.32 6.83 -3.39
N ASN A 14 17.07 6.43 -3.26
CA ASN A 14 16.22 7.00 -2.24
C ASN A 14 16.64 6.57 -0.83
N VAL A 15 16.98 5.30 -0.64
CA VAL A 15 17.51 4.81 0.65
C VAL A 15 18.81 5.53 1.03
N THR A 16 19.65 5.90 0.05
CA THR A 16 20.89 6.66 0.32
C THR A 16 20.67 8.15 0.53
N ASP A 17 19.71 8.76 -0.15
CA ASP A 17 19.50 10.22 -0.15
C ASP A 17 18.56 10.67 0.99
N ASP A 18 17.58 9.87 1.37
CA ASP A 18 16.61 10.13 2.44
C ASP A 18 17.17 9.72 3.82
N ILE A 19 18.25 10.41 4.22
CA ILE A 19 18.98 10.18 5.47
C ILE A 19 18.09 10.38 6.70
N GLU A 20 17.11 11.27 6.64
CA GLU A 20 16.19 11.49 7.77
C GLU A 20 15.34 10.25 8.07
N THR A 21 14.87 9.57 7.01
CA THR A 21 14.08 8.35 7.17
C THR A 21 14.97 7.16 7.45
N PHE A 22 16.01 6.94 6.63
CA PHE A 22 16.76 5.68 6.55
C PHE A 22 18.15 5.72 7.19
N GLY A 23 18.69 6.90 7.49
CA GLY A 23 20.04 7.09 8.03
C GLY A 23 20.27 6.31 9.33
N GLY A 24 21.25 5.39 9.31
CA GLY A 24 21.62 4.58 10.47
C GLY A 24 20.54 3.58 10.91
N LYS A 25 19.55 3.26 10.06
CA LYS A 25 18.46 2.33 10.36
C LYS A 25 18.71 0.92 9.84
N ASN A 26 17.99 -0.04 10.41
CA ASN A 26 17.97 -1.42 9.95
C ASN A 26 16.97 -1.57 8.80
N ILE A 27 17.51 -1.68 7.58
CA ILE A 27 16.75 -1.74 6.34
C ILE A 27 16.85 -3.15 5.77
N LYS A 28 15.73 -3.71 5.32
CA LYS A 28 15.66 -4.97 4.59
C LYS A 28 15.12 -4.69 3.20
N PHE A 29 15.80 -5.22 2.19
CA PHE A 29 15.32 -5.22 0.82
C PHE A 29 14.57 -6.52 0.53
N GLU A 30 13.61 -6.48 -0.39
CA GLU A 30 12.83 -7.67 -0.82
C GLU A 30 12.22 -8.41 0.38
N HIS A 31 11.62 -7.65 1.29
CA HIS A 31 11.12 -8.19 2.55
C HIS A 31 9.84 -8.99 2.31
N SER A 32 9.91 -10.29 2.54
CA SER A 32 8.75 -11.18 2.44
C SER A 32 7.73 -10.91 3.55
N ILE A 33 6.47 -10.71 3.17
CA ILE A 33 5.33 -10.50 4.05
C ILE A 33 4.13 -11.33 3.56
N GLY A 34 3.29 -11.77 4.50
CA GLY A 34 2.07 -12.50 4.16
C GLY A 34 1.04 -11.59 3.49
N ASN A 35 0.30 -12.11 2.53
CA ASN A 35 -0.82 -11.48 1.83
C ASN A 35 -2.15 -12.02 2.39
N ALA A 36 -3.24 -11.27 2.23
CA ALA A 36 -4.61 -11.67 2.61
C ALA A 36 -5.03 -13.05 2.11
N ARG A 37 -4.52 -13.52 0.97
CA ARG A 37 -4.86 -14.82 0.38
C ARG A 37 -3.97 -15.99 0.84
N ASN A 38 -3.32 -15.87 2.01
CA ASN A 38 -2.42 -16.90 2.56
C ASN A 38 -1.23 -17.26 1.64
N THR A 39 -0.79 -16.31 0.82
CA THR A 39 0.45 -16.36 0.04
C THR A 39 1.45 -15.35 0.60
N ASN A 40 2.71 -15.44 0.23
CA ASN A 40 3.69 -14.39 0.54
C ASN A 40 3.97 -13.54 -0.69
N SER A 41 4.27 -12.27 -0.46
CA SER A 41 4.77 -11.32 -1.46
C SER A 41 5.92 -10.51 -0.86
N SER A 42 6.72 -9.86 -1.72
CA SER A 42 7.87 -9.08 -1.28
C SER A 42 7.59 -7.59 -1.37
N LEU A 43 7.99 -6.84 -0.35
CA LEU A 43 8.09 -5.38 -0.34
C LEU A 43 9.52 -4.96 -0.70
N ASP A 44 9.67 -3.90 -1.49
CA ASP A 44 11.00 -3.45 -1.91
C ASP A 44 11.89 -3.06 -0.72
N VAL A 45 11.34 -2.31 0.23
CA VAL A 45 12.07 -1.84 1.40
C VAL A 45 11.22 -1.93 2.67
N PHE A 46 11.76 -2.56 3.71
CA PHE A 46 11.19 -2.58 5.05
C PHE A 46 12.17 -1.98 6.07
N CYS A 47 11.68 -1.09 6.92
CA CYS A 47 12.47 -0.45 7.97
C CYS A 47 11.82 -0.61 9.35
N ASN A 48 12.44 -1.45 10.19
CA ASN A 48 11.88 -1.84 11.48
C ASN A 48 11.86 -0.69 12.51
N ASN A 49 12.80 0.27 12.41
CA ASN A 49 13.03 1.34 13.41
C ASN A 49 13.23 2.73 12.77
N CYS A 50 12.59 2.98 11.62
CA CYS A 50 12.52 4.31 11.03
C CYS A 50 11.70 5.24 11.94
N LYS A 51 11.68 6.55 11.63
CA LYS A 51 10.85 7.54 12.35
C LYS A 51 9.39 7.07 12.45
N ILE A 52 8.91 6.48 11.35
CA ILE A 52 7.70 5.67 11.33
C ILE A 52 8.14 4.21 11.58
N PRO A 53 7.72 3.59 12.69
CA PRO A 53 8.02 2.19 12.96
C PRO A 53 7.44 1.29 11.87
N ASN A 54 8.13 0.20 11.54
CA ASN A 54 7.67 -0.77 10.53
C ASN A 54 7.34 -0.17 9.15
N LEU A 55 8.05 0.88 8.74
CA LEU A 55 7.84 1.53 7.45
C LEU A 55 8.05 0.53 6.30
N LYS A 56 7.03 0.40 5.45
CA LYS A 56 6.94 -0.45 4.25
C LYS A 56 6.93 0.46 3.03
N VAL A 57 7.95 0.34 2.19
CA VAL A 57 8.09 1.17 0.99
C VAL A 57 8.08 0.30 -0.25
N GLU A 58 7.20 0.62 -1.17
CA GLU A 58 7.08 0.03 -2.51
C GLU A 58 7.45 1.10 -3.55
N TYR A 59 8.22 0.74 -4.56
CA TYR A 59 8.65 1.61 -5.64
C TYR A 59 7.97 1.19 -6.93
N LYS A 60 7.31 2.14 -7.59
CA LYS A 60 6.70 1.93 -8.90
C LYS A 60 7.27 2.94 -9.87
N THR A 61 7.83 2.46 -10.98
CA THR A 61 8.44 3.34 -11.97
C THR A 61 7.99 3.04 -13.38
N GLY A 62 7.56 4.10 -14.08
CA GLY A 62 7.26 4.08 -15.50
C GLY A 62 5.77 3.84 -15.81
N PRO A 63 5.35 4.11 -17.07
CA PRO A 63 3.98 3.88 -17.50
C PRO A 63 3.57 2.41 -17.33
N GLY A 64 2.36 2.18 -16.82
CA GLY A 64 1.83 0.82 -16.60
C GLY A 64 2.46 0.08 -15.42
N SER A 65 3.27 0.73 -14.58
CA SER A 65 3.85 0.12 -13.38
C SER A 65 2.83 -0.12 -12.26
N VAL A 66 1.72 0.62 -12.27
CA VAL A 66 0.58 0.43 -11.37
C VAL A 66 -0.63 0.00 -12.20
N THR A 67 -0.90 -1.30 -12.20
CA THR A 67 -2.06 -1.91 -12.87
C THR A 67 -3.14 -2.29 -11.85
N SER A 68 -4.34 -2.63 -12.33
CA SER A 68 -5.43 -3.15 -11.48
C SER A 68 -4.97 -4.34 -10.62
N ASP A 69 -4.24 -5.29 -11.20
CA ASP A 69 -3.71 -6.46 -10.47
C ASP A 69 -2.67 -6.07 -9.41
N ILE A 70 -1.87 -5.03 -9.67
CA ILE A 70 -0.88 -4.51 -8.72
C ILE A 70 -1.57 -3.79 -7.56
N ILE A 71 -2.59 -2.97 -7.83
CA ILE A 71 -3.41 -2.33 -6.77
C ILE A 71 -4.02 -3.43 -5.89
N LYS A 72 -4.64 -4.45 -6.51
CA LYS A 72 -5.25 -5.56 -5.78
C LYS A 72 -4.25 -6.32 -4.92
N SER A 73 -3.24 -6.91 -5.56
CA SER A 73 -2.37 -7.89 -4.91
C SER A 73 -1.34 -7.27 -3.98
N GLN A 74 -0.88 -6.05 -4.26
CA GLN A 74 0.17 -5.41 -3.48
C GLN A 74 -0.37 -4.30 -2.58
N PHE A 75 -1.20 -3.40 -3.09
CA PHE A 75 -1.70 -2.32 -2.24
C PHE A 75 -2.78 -2.81 -1.27
N ILE A 76 -3.86 -3.44 -1.76
CA ILE A 76 -4.95 -3.91 -0.91
C ILE A 76 -4.51 -5.14 -0.10
N GLU A 77 -4.18 -6.23 -0.78
CA GLU A 77 -4.04 -7.53 -0.13
C GLU A 77 -2.73 -7.71 0.65
N ARG A 78 -1.71 -6.91 0.36
CA ARG A 78 -0.41 -6.95 1.06
C ARG A 78 -0.22 -5.73 1.96
N ASP A 79 -0.33 -4.51 1.45
CA ASP A 79 0.09 -3.34 2.24
C ASP A 79 -0.97 -2.90 3.24
N LEU A 80 -2.20 -2.62 2.79
CA LEU A 80 -3.30 -2.26 3.67
C LEU A 80 -3.62 -3.39 4.67
N PHE A 81 -3.63 -4.64 4.20
CA PHE A 81 -3.88 -5.82 5.06
C PHE A 81 -2.86 -5.99 6.19
N ASN A 82 -1.63 -5.54 6.01
CA ASN A 82 -0.58 -5.66 7.04
C ASN A 82 -0.26 -4.34 7.75
N ALA A 83 -0.97 -3.25 7.45
CA ALA A 83 -0.72 -1.96 8.08
C ALA A 83 -1.49 -1.84 9.39
N ASN A 84 -0.78 -1.46 10.46
CA ASN A 84 -1.46 -1.00 11.68
C ASN A 84 -1.90 0.45 11.51
N ASN A 85 -1.13 1.24 10.78
CA ASN A 85 -1.42 2.64 10.47
C ASN A 85 -1.04 2.94 9.02
N LEU A 86 -1.75 3.88 8.39
CA LEU A 86 -1.54 4.22 6.97
C LEU A 86 -0.20 4.91 6.71
N ASP A 87 0.38 5.55 7.71
CA ASP A 87 1.72 6.15 7.61
C ASP A 87 2.84 5.11 7.50
N GLU A 88 2.59 3.85 7.92
CA GLU A 88 3.50 2.73 7.70
C GLU A 88 3.65 2.36 6.21
N ILE A 89 2.76 2.82 5.34
CA ILE A 89 2.76 2.49 3.91
C ILE A 89 3.26 3.68 3.10
N GLN A 90 4.26 3.47 2.24
CA GLN A 90 4.68 4.46 1.26
C GLN A 90 4.89 3.81 -0.11
N TRP A 91 4.07 4.19 -1.08
CA TRP A 91 4.28 3.89 -2.49
C TRP A 91 4.97 5.08 -3.13
N ARG A 92 6.23 4.92 -3.54
CA ARG A 92 7.02 5.94 -4.23
C ARG A 92 6.86 5.73 -5.73
N ILE A 93 6.13 6.64 -6.37
CA ILE A 93 5.66 6.51 -7.74
C ILE A 93 6.38 7.52 -8.63
N GLU A 94 7.21 7.02 -9.53
CA GLU A 94 8.00 7.82 -10.46
C GLU A 94 7.62 7.50 -11.91
N ASP A 95 7.54 8.50 -12.80
CA ASP A 95 7.21 8.31 -14.22
C ASP A 95 5.92 7.48 -14.50
N SER A 96 4.97 7.41 -13.56
CA SER A 96 3.70 6.68 -13.71
C SER A 96 2.52 7.64 -13.80
N ASN A 97 1.44 7.21 -14.44
CA ASN A 97 0.20 8.00 -14.56
C ASN A 97 -0.79 7.67 -13.43
N PHE A 98 -0.33 7.10 -12.31
CA PHE A 98 -1.20 6.73 -11.20
C PHE A 98 -1.55 7.95 -10.35
N ASP A 99 -2.84 8.22 -10.22
CA ASP A 99 -3.38 9.35 -9.47
C ASP A 99 -4.52 8.93 -8.53
N ALA A 100 -5.00 9.90 -7.73
CA ALA A 100 -6.06 9.68 -6.77
C ALA A 100 -7.38 9.22 -7.41
N GLU A 101 -7.71 9.74 -8.60
CA GLU A 101 -8.93 9.37 -9.32
C GLU A 101 -8.87 7.93 -9.82
N GLN A 102 -7.70 7.47 -10.26
CA GLN A 102 -7.49 6.07 -10.63
C GLN A 102 -7.62 5.14 -9.42
N LEU A 103 -7.05 5.51 -8.27
CA LEU A 103 -7.23 4.72 -7.04
C LEU A 103 -8.71 4.67 -6.63
N LYS A 104 -9.38 5.82 -6.60
CA LYS A 104 -10.80 5.95 -6.26
C LYS A 104 -11.67 5.09 -7.18
N THR A 105 -11.47 5.22 -8.49
CA THR A 105 -12.20 4.43 -9.50
C THR A 105 -12.01 2.95 -9.25
N TRP A 106 -10.77 2.51 -9.04
CA TRP A 106 -10.48 1.10 -8.76
C TRP A 106 -11.20 0.62 -7.49
N LEU A 107 -11.14 1.38 -6.40
CA LEU A 107 -11.80 1.02 -5.13
C LEU A 107 -13.32 0.88 -5.30
N ILE A 108 -13.95 1.81 -6.03
CA ILE A 108 -15.40 1.79 -6.28
C ILE A 108 -15.79 0.56 -7.11
N GLU A 109 -15.04 0.27 -8.17
CA GLU A 109 -15.31 -0.88 -9.06
C GLU A 109 -15.05 -2.23 -8.39
N ASN A 110 -14.25 -2.28 -7.31
CA ASN A 110 -13.79 -3.52 -6.70
C ASN A 110 -14.27 -3.73 -5.25
N LYS A 111 -15.28 -2.99 -4.78
CA LYS A 111 -15.82 -3.10 -3.42
C LYS A 111 -16.08 -4.53 -2.96
N SER A 112 -16.75 -5.33 -3.79
CA SER A 112 -17.04 -6.73 -3.44
C SER A 112 -15.78 -7.55 -3.22
N SER A 113 -14.74 -7.37 -4.04
CA SER A 113 -13.45 -8.03 -3.82
C SER A 113 -12.74 -7.57 -2.54
N ILE A 114 -12.98 -6.34 -2.09
CA ILE A 114 -12.46 -5.83 -0.82
C ILE A 114 -13.26 -6.42 0.35
N MET A 115 -14.58 -6.48 0.24
CA MET A 115 -15.45 -7.12 1.24
C MET A 115 -15.09 -8.59 1.45
N ASP A 116 -14.81 -9.34 0.38
CA ASP A 116 -14.34 -10.75 0.48
C ASP A 116 -13.06 -10.88 1.33
N ILE A 117 -12.20 -9.87 1.35
CA ILE A 117 -10.98 -9.83 2.18
C ILE A 117 -11.32 -9.52 3.63
N ILE A 118 -12.28 -8.63 3.87
CA ILE A 118 -12.75 -8.24 5.22
C ILE A 118 -13.46 -9.41 5.89
N GLU A 119 -14.31 -10.14 5.17
CA GLU A 119 -15.07 -11.28 5.70
C GLU A 119 -14.23 -12.55 5.90
N GLY A 120 -12.95 -12.54 5.50
CA GLY A 120 -12.04 -13.69 5.58
C GLY A 120 -11.60 -14.07 7.00
N ASP A 121 -10.83 -15.17 7.11
CA ASP A 121 -10.49 -15.87 8.37
C ASP A 121 -9.61 -15.08 9.39
N ASN A 122 -9.27 -13.82 9.15
CA ASN A 122 -8.42 -13.03 10.05
C ASN A 122 -9.17 -11.83 10.64
N ALA A 123 -9.95 -12.08 11.70
CA ALA A 123 -10.77 -11.08 12.37
C ALA A 123 -10.01 -9.82 12.83
N VAL A 124 -8.73 -9.95 13.21
CA VAL A 124 -7.91 -8.77 13.61
C VAL A 124 -7.60 -7.88 12.41
N LYS A 125 -7.31 -8.48 11.25
CA LYS A 125 -7.01 -7.72 10.03
C LYS A 125 -8.27 -7.22 9.32
N ALA A 126 -9.38 -7.95 9.44
CA ALA A 126 -10.71 -7.49 9.04
C ALA A 126 -11.07 -6.17 9.75
N ALA A 127 -10.97 -6.15 11.09
CA ALA A 127 -11.22 -4.97 11.89
C ALA A 127 -10.31 -3.77 11.53
N ASN A 128 -9.08 -4.04 11.08
CA ASN A 128 -8.20 -2.98 10.57
C ASN A 128 -8.74 -2.34 9.28
N PHE A 129 -9.23 -3.15 8.34
CA PHE A 129 -9.83 -2.65 7.10
C PHE A 129 -11.12 -1.87 7.36
N GLU A 130 -12.00 -2.39 8.21
CA GLU A 130 -13.21 -1.69 8.65
C GLU A 130 -12.85 -0.32 9.24
N ARG A 131 -11.84 -0.25 10.10
CA ARG A 131 -11.34 1.01 10.66
C ARG A 131 -10.77 1.94 9.59
N ILE A 132 -10.00 1.43 8.63
CA ILE A 132 -9.38 2.24 7.55
C ILE A 132 -10.47 2.89 6.69
N PHE A 133 -11.51 2.14 6.34
CA PHE A 133 -12.64 2.65 5.57
C PHE A 133 -13.75 3.28 6.43
N LYS A 134 -13.56 3.37 7.75
CA LYS A 134 -14.54 3.89 8.72
C LYS A 134 -15.91 3.24 8.57
N MET A 135 -15.92 1.92 8.43
CA MET A 135 -17.13 1.12 8.43
C MET A 135 -17.71 1.05 9.85
N SER A 136 -19.03 1.09 9.92
CA SER A 136 -19.81 0.84 11.12
C SER A 136 -20.36 -0.59 11.13
N ASP A 137 -20.79 -1.09 12.29
CA ASP A 137 -21.43 -2.40 12.42
C ASP A 137 -22.71 -2.56 11.58
N ALA A 138 -23.26 -1.45 11.06
CA ALA A 138 -24.44 -1.44 10.20
C ALA A 138 -24.10 -1.41 8.69
N ASP A 139 -22.82 -1.30 8.33
CA ASP A 139 -22.39 -1.25 6.94
C ASP A 139 -22.12 -2.66 6.41
N ASP A 140 -23.01 -3.15 5.55
CA ASP A 140 -22.82 -4.41 4.83
C ASP A 140 -21.80 -4.30 3.68
N ILE A 141 -21.47 -3.07 3.25
CA ILE A 141 -20.53 -2.81 2.15
C ILE A 141 -19.91 -1.41 2.28
N ILE A 142 -18.65 -1.27 1.85
CA ILE A 142 -17.99 0.03 1.74
C ILE A 142 -18.77 0.96 0.78
N THR A 143 -19.14 2.14 1.25
CA THR A 143 -19.84 3.16 0.46
C THR A 143 -18.89 3.99 -0.42
N ASP A 144 -19.43 4.62 -1.47
CA ASP A 144 -18.63 5.53 -2.31
C ASP A 144 -18.10 6.71 -1.49
N ASN A 145 -18.90 7.22 -0.54
CA ASN A 145 -18.50 8.32 0.34
C ASN A 145 -17.32 7.93 1.24
N GLN A 146 -17.30 6.70 1.78
CA GLN A 146 -16.17 6.20 2.58
C GLN A 146 -14.90 6.07 1.75
N ILE A 147 -15.01 5.61 0.48
CA ILE A 147 -13.88 5.56 -0.45
C ILE A 147 -13.38 6.96 -0.77
N ASP A 148 -14.28 7.90 -1.07
CA ASP A 148 -13.95 9.28 -1.37
C ASP A 148 -13.21 9.93 -0.20
N GLU A 149 -13.72 9.75 1.02
CA GLU A 149 -13.07 10.26 2.22
C GLU A 149 -11.69 9.62 2.43
N PHE A 150 -11.58 8.29 2.26
CA PHE A 150 -10.30 7.58 2.37
C PHE A 150 -9.28 8.11 1.37
N VAL A 151 -9.61 8.21 0.09
CA VAL A 151 -8.68 8.66 -0.96
C VAL A 151 -8.30 10.12 -0.73
N ASN A 152 -9.27 11.01 -0.49
CA ASN A 152 -9.01 12.44 -0.30
C ASN A 152 -8.10 12.72 0.89
N LEU A 153 -8.24 11.96 1.99
CA LEU A 153 -7.43 12.16 3.18
C LEU A 153 -6.05 11.50 3.11
N ASN A 154 -5.93 10.36 2.42
CA ASN A 154 -4.76 9.50 2.57
C ASN A 154 -3.92 9.33 1.30
N TYR A 155 -4.40 9.76 0.12
CA TYR A 155 -3.66 9.52 -1.13
C TYR A 155 -2.25 10.10 -1.07
N SER A 156 -2.08 11.39 -0.74
CA SER A 156 -0.76 12.04 -0.67
C SER A 156 0.11 11.59 0.51
N LEU A 157 -0.50 10.95 1.52
CA LEU A 157 0.24 10.34 2.63
C LEU A 157 0.91 9.04 2.17
N ILE A 158 0.16 8.21 1.44
CA ILE A 158 0.55 6.86 1.03
C ILE A 158 1.36 6.91 -0.27
N PHE A 159 0.89 7.65 -1.27
CA PHE A 159 1.45 7.71 -2.62
C PHE A 159 2.27 8.99 -2.77
N LYS A 160 3.59 8.83 -2.89
CA LYS A 160 4.60 9.89 -2.93
C LYS A 160 5.29 9.97 -4.28
#